data_AF-A0A9D4WGG8-F1
#
_entry.id   AF-A0A9D4WGG8-F1
#
_cell.length_a   1.000
_cell.length_b   1.000
_cell.length_c   1.000
_cell.angle_alpha   90.00
_cell.angle_beta   90.00
_cell.angle_gamma   90.00
#
_symmetry.space_group_name_H-M   'P 1'
#
loop_
_entity.id
_entity.type
_entity.pdbx_description
1 polymer ?
#
loop_
_entity_poly.entity_id
_entity_poly.type
_entity_poly.pdbx_seq_one_letter_code
_entity_poly.pdbx_strand_id
1 'polypeptide(L)'
;MESSKRNIYSFKFKDPDLRSLRSLVSQMHPVYRINFGKNYGNLLSILNQQVDHTALITLAQFYDLPLRCFTFQDFQLAPTLEEFERLVRIPMKDKSLFEGTNESLPLEVIASALHMDEKEAKDNLETKGNTKGFSLSFLLERAHTLLKAESWDACYSAIALAIYGIVLFPNMDGFVDMTAICVFLTRNPVPTLLADVYYHISHKYTKKNGLIACCDPLLYQWFLEHLPKTGAWVEQSDRIKEAWKNVNRKGKAELGRENGITKEPYFQWVKERVQIIKMPFVIRTPIPLPEPKLTHVPIEEMEELKTTMAKLEKENEELQTKLQQTTNEKNNMKWELERKEAQLQAHGQLRQAQKECQDNERWWHLATKENKTIRDTLGAQIKELTNFVRHAKAEVDQERRLKKIATEASRVSPMVWEEKCQEVRDARESVSYWKNQLESLRQDSSIWLKERDYVIEDYESFKKTIDFLQGDRDKFRAKLDGLVGFCNWAAKELPWRLRDAVKELKEDSTPPAIINFVLLCKGLLKRFNEELEELQARKPAV
;
A
#
# COMPACT_ATOMS: atom_id res chain seq x y z
N MET A 1 -13.63 40.40 -34.40
CA MET A 1 -13.16 39.15 -35.04
C MET A 1 -14.38 38.33 -35.36
N GLU A 2 -14.85 38.38 -36.61
CA GLU A 2 -15.97 37.55 -37.06
C GLU A 2 -15.43 36.15 -37.36
N SER A 3 -15.96 35.13 -36.66
CA SER A 3 -15.50 33.76 -36.81
C SER A 3 -15.83 33.23 -38.20
N SER A 4 -14.79 32.88 -38.95
CA SER A 4 -14.87 32.13 -40.19
C SER A 4 -15.73 30.87 -39.99
N LYS A 5 -16.77 30.70 -40.81
CA LYS A 5 -17.66 29.53 -40.80
C LYS A 5 -16.83 28.24 -40.92
N ARG A 6 -16.84 27.36 -39.89
CA ARG A 6 -16.27 26.00 -39.99
C ARG A 6 -17.31 25.07 -40.59
N ASN A 7 -16.95 24.40 -41.68
CA ASN A 7 -17.77 23.34 -42.27
C ASN A 7 -17.73 22.12 -41.35
N ILE A 8 -18.90 21.60 -40.94
CA ILE A 8 -19.02 20.41 -40.11
C ILE A 8 -18.98 19.17 -41.01
N TYR A 9 -18.13 18.21 -40.69
CA TYR A 9 -17.93 16.97 -41.42
C TYR A 9 -18.67 15.79 -40.79
N SER A 10 -19.14 14.86 -41.61
CA SER A 10 -19.85 13.67 -41.16
C SER A 10 -18.86 12.55 -40.81
N PHE A 11 -18.36 12.57 -39.57
CA PHE A 11 -17.48 11.53 -39.03
C PHE A 11 -18.26 10.49 -38.24
N LYS A 12 -17.74 9.26 -38.23
CA LYS A 12 -18.16 8.16 -37.36
C LYS A 12 -16.92 7.47 -36.82
N PHE A 13 -17.00 6.92 -35.61
CA PHE A 13 -15.97 6.03 -35.09
C PHE A 13 -16.41 4.58 -35.26
N LYS A 14 -15.45 3.68 -35.44
CA LYS A 14 -15.71 2.25 -35.52
C LYS A 14 -16.07 1.71 -34.14
N ASP A 15 -17.15 0.95 -34.04
CA ASP A 15 -17.65 0.36 -32.79
C ASP A 15 -17.61 -1.18 -32.88
N PRO A 16 -16.49 -1.82 -32.48
CA PRO A 16 -16.35 -3.27 -32.54
C PRO A 16 -17.20 -3.98 -31.46
N ASP A 17 -17.69 -5.19 -31.74
CA ASP A 17 -18.36 -6.00 -30.71
C ASP A 17 -17.35 -6.56 -29.69
N LEU A 18 -17.34 -5.97 -28.50
CA LEU A 18 -16.43 -6.33 -27.41
C LEU A 18 -17.06 -7.26 -26.36
N ARG A 19 -18.32 -7.69 -26.52
CA ARG A 19 -19.06 -8.44 -25.49
C ARG A 19 -18.36 -9.74 -25.08
N SER A 20 -17.97 -10.55 -26.05
CA SER A 20 -17.33 -11.85 -25.80
C SER A 20 -15.95 -11.70 -25.15
N LEU A 21 -15.17 -10.71 -25.58
CA LEU A 21 -13.84 -10.43 -25.02
C LEU A 21 -13.95 -9.89 -23.57
N ARG A 22 -14.90 -8.98 -23.31
CA ARG A 22 -15.16 -8.48 -21.94
C ARG A 22 -15.68 -9.58 -21.02
N SER A 23 -16.52 -10.48 -21.52
CA SER A 23 -17.00 -11.65 -20.76
C SER A 23 -15.85 -12.57 -20.34
N LEU A 24 -14.94 -12.89 -21.27
CA LEU A 24 -13.75 -13.70 -20.98
C LEU A 24 -12.86 -13.04 -19.91
N VAL A 25 -12.54 -11.75 -20.07
CA VAL A 25 -11.74 -11.01 -19.08
C VAL A 25 -12.44 -10.96 -17.71
N SER A 26 -13.78 -10.91 -17.70
CA SER A 26 -14.57 -10.88 -16.47
C SER A 26 -14.51 -12.19 -15.67
N GLN A 27 -14.26 -13.32 -16.33
CA GLN A 27 -14.09 -14.63 -15.68
C GLN A 27 -12.71 -14.77 -15.01
N MET A 28 -11.73 -13.96 -15.39
CA MET A 28 -10.40 -13.99 -14.78
C MET A 28 -10.44 -13.47 -13.34
N HIS A 29 -9.85 -14.23 -12.41
CA HIS A 29 -9.66 -13.82 -11.01
C HIS A 29 -8.84 -12.51 -10.93
N PRO A 30 -9.10 -11.60 -9.95
CA PRO A 30 -8.44 -10.30 -9.86
C PRO A 30 -6.91 -10.34 -9.88
N VAL A 31 -6.30 -11.35 -9.23
CA VAL A 31 -4.83 -11.54 -9.22
C VAL A 31 -4.27 -11.70 -10.64
N TYR A 32 -4.98 -12.41 -11.52
CA TYR A 32 -4.54 -12.63 -12.90
C TYR A 32 -4.69 -11.40 -13.77
N ARG A 33 -5.67 -10.53 -13.49
CA ARG A 33 -5.78 -9.24 -14.16
C ARG A 33 -4.62 -8.32 -13.78
N ILE A 34 -4.18 -8.36 -12.52
CA ILE A 34 -2.99 -7.63 -12.07
C ILE A 34 -1.74 -8.15 -12.78
N ASN A 35 -1.58 -9.47 -12.90
CA ASN A 35 -0.44 -10.07 -13.59
C ASN A 35 -0.45 -9.77 -15.10
N PHE A 36 -1.61 -9.85 -15.76
CA PHE A 36 -1.77 -9.41 -17.14
C PHE A 36 -1.28 -7.96 -17.31
N GLY A 37 -1.66 -7.07 -16.39
CA GLY A 37 -1.25 -5.67 -16.41
C GLY A 37 0.26 -5.44 -16.27
N LYS A 38 1.00 -6.36 -15.65
CA LYS A 38 2.47 -6.30 -15.60
C LYS A 38 3.13 -6.61 -16.94
N ASN A 39 2.52 -7.50 -17.72
CA ASN A 39 3.07 -7.96 -19.00
C ASN A 39 2.65 -7.06 -20.16
N TYR A 40 1.41 -6.59 -20.15
CA TYR A 40 0.79 -5.89 -21.27
C TYR A 40 0.28 -4.48 -20.93
N GLY A 41 0.57 -3.96 -19.73
CA GLY A 41 0.14 -2.61 -19.34
C GLY A 41 -1.37 -2.49 -19.14
N ASN A 42 -1.91 -1.32 -19.46
CA ASN A 42 -3.27 -0.91 -19.12
C ASN A 42 -4.35 -1.34 -20.13
N LEU A 43 -4.08 -2.34 -20.97
CA LEU A 43 -4.99 -2.75 -22.06
C LEU A 43 -6.38 -3.18 -21.56
N LEU A 44 -6.47 -3.81 -20.38
CA LEU A 44 -7.78 -4.19 -19.81
C LEU A 44 -8.61 -2.96 -19.42
N SER A 45 -7.98 -1.85 -19.03
CA SER A 45 -8.70 -0.59 -18.78
C SER A 45 -9.21 0.00 -20.09
N ILE A 46 -8.37 0.01 -21.13
CA ILE A 46 -8.74 0.52 -22.46
C ILE A 46 -9.90 -0.29 -23.04
N LEU A 47 -9.88 -1.63 -22.90
CA LEU A 47 -10.97 -2.51 -23.33
C LEU A 47 -12.32 -2.19 -22.65
N ASN A 48 -12.28 -1.82 -21.37
CA ASN A 48 -13.47 -1.56 -20.55
C ASN A 48 -13.90 -0.09 -20.55
N GLN A 49 -13.16 0.79 -21.23
CA GLN A 49 -13.51 2.20 -21.35
C GLN A 49 -14.83 2.35 -22.10
N GLN A 50 -15.79 3.04 -21.49
CA GLN A 50 -17.02 3.46 -22.17
C GLN A 50 -16.72 4.73 -22.95
N VAL A 51 -16.95 4.69 -24.27
CA VAL A 51 -16.63 5.77 -25.19
C VAL A 51 -17.89 6.56 -25.52
N ASP A 52 -17.83 7.88 -25.35
CA ASP A 52 -18.84 8.78 -25.91
C ASP A 52 -18.39 9.21 -27.32
N HIS A 53 -18.92 8.53 -28.34
CA HIS A 53 -18.60 8.86 -29.73
C HIS A 53 -19.02 10.27 -30.11
N THR A 54 -19.99 10.89 -29.43
CA THR A 54 -20.38 12.28 -29.69
C THR A 54 -19.25 13.24 -29.33
N ALA A 55 -18.60 13.00 -28.19
CA ALA A 55 -17.47 13.79 -27.75
C ALA A 55 -16.28 13.67 -28.73
N LEU A 56 -15.97 12.46 -29.17
CA LEU A 56 -14.89 12.22 -30.14
C LEU A 56 -15.20 12.80 -31.53
N ILE A 57 -16.42 12.64 -32.02
CA ILE A 57 -16.86 13.25 -33.30
C ILE A 57 -16.74 14.77 -33.20
N THR A 58 -17.12 15.35 -32.06
CA THR A 58 -16.99 16.79 -31.81
C THR A 58 -15.53 17.20 -31.83
N LEU A 59 -14.65 16.52 -31.07
CA LEU A 59 -13.21 16.76 -31.07
C LEU A 59 -12.62 16.72 -32.50
N ALA A 60 -12.99 15.72 -33.30
CA ALA A 60 -12.53 15.59 -34.68
C ALA A 60 -12.92 16.77 -35.58
N GLN A 61 -13.99 17.52 -35.27
CA GLN A 61 -14.35 18.76 -36.01
C GLN A 61 -13.32 19.87 -35.81
N PHE A 62 -12.59 19.86 -34.70
CA PHE A 62 -11.57 20.85 -34.36
C PHE A 62 -10.17 20.46 -34.85
N TYR A 63 -10.04 19.34 -35.58
CA TYR A 63 -8.76 18.93 -36.14
C TYR A 63 -8.25 19.94 -37.18
N ASP A 64 -7.00 20.36 -37.02
CA ASP A 64 -6.26 21.25 -37.90
C ASP A 64 -5.23 20.43 -38.68
N LEU A 65 -5.51 20.20 -39.96
CA LEU A 65 -4.71 19.33 -40.81
C LEU A 65 -3.27 19.84 -41.02
N PRO A 66 -3.03 21.15 -41.31
CA PRO A 66 -1.68 21.70 -41.37
C PRO A 66 -0.86 21.54 -40.09
N LEU A 67 -1.47 21.76 -38.92
CA LEU A 67 -0.75 21.72 -37.64
C LEU A 67 -0.73 20.32 -37.00
N ARG A 68 -1.55 19.39 -37.50
CA ARG A 68 -1.77 18.05 -36.94
C ARG A 68 -2.10 18.09 -35.44
N CYS A 69 -2.98 19.00 -35.06
CA CYS A 69 -3.49 19.15 -33.69
C CYS A 69 -4.98 19.50 -33.70
N PHE A 70 -5.61 19.54 -32.53
CA PHE A 70 -6.97 20.04 -32.35
C PHE A 70 -6.93 21.50 -31.91
N THR A 71 -7.43 22.41 -32.74
CA THR A 71 -7.32 23.86 -32.53
C THR A 71 -8.66 24.46 -32.10
N PHE A 72 -8.70 24.92 -30.85
CA PHE A 72 -9.79 25.70 -30.27
C PHE A 72 -9.49 27.19 -30.35
N GLN A 73 -10.41 28.04 -29.86
CA GLN A 73 -10.24 29.49 -29.94
C GLN A 73 -9.03 29.99 -29.15
N ASP A 74 -8.84 29.46 -27.94
CA ASP A 74 -7.84 29.97 -26.99
C ASP A 74 -6.68 28.99 -26.72
N PHE A 75 -6.76 27.74 -27.21
CA PHE A 75 -5.74 26.72 -26.95
C PHE A 75 -5.71 25.64 -28.04
N GLN A 76 -4.63 24.85 -28.04
CA GLN A 76 -4.41 23.70 -28.90
C GLN A 76 -4.24 22.45 -28.06
N LEU A 77 -4.78 21.32 -28.53
CA LEU A 77 -4.56 20.00 -27.93
C LEU A 77 -3.93 19.08 -28.97
N ALA A 78 -2.90 18.34 -28.58
CA ALA A 78 -2.24 17.35 -29.43
C ALA A 78 -1.86 16.16 -28.57
N PRO A 79 -2.34 14.94 -28.89
CA PRO A 79 -1.85 13.75 -28.20
C PRO A 79 -0.35 13.59 -28.42
N THR A 80 0.36 13.28 -27.34
CA THR A 80 1.82 13.08 -27.37
C THR A 80 2.20 11.63 -27.06
N LEU A 81 3.46 11.26 -27.37
CA LEU A 81 3.96 9.93 -27.06
C LEU A 81 3.98 9.68 -25.55
N GLU A 82 4.39 10.68 -24.77
CA GLU A 82 4.48 10.62 -23.32
C GLU A 82 3.11 10.42 -22.67
N GLU A 83 2.07 11.07 -23.20
CA GLU A 83 0.70 10.88 -22.72
C GLU A 83 0.15 9.51 -23.05
N PHE A 84 0.35 9.04 -24.29
CA PHE A 84 -0.08 7.70 -24.69
C PHE A 84 0.69 6.60 -23.93
N GLU A 85 1.99 6.78 -23.71
CA GLU A 85 2.81 5.91 -22.86
C GLU A 85 2.22 5.84 -21.43
N ARG A 86 1.88 6.98 -20.84
CA ARG A 86 1.27 7.04 -19.50
C ARG A 86 -0.09 6.35 -19.44
N LEU A 87 -0.92 6.53 -20.47
CA LEU A 87 -2.26 5.94 -20.56
C LEU A 87 -2.23 4.42 -20.76
N VAL A 88 -1.36 3.95 -21.65
CA VAL A 88 -1.17 2.53 -21.98
C VAL A 88 -0.32 1.81 -20.92
N ARG A 89 0.50 2.53 -20.14
CA ARG A 89 1.41 1.99 -19.12
C ARG A 89 2.40 0.94 -19.65
N ILE A 90 2.91 1.15 -20.86
CA ILE A 90 3.99 0.34 -21.46
C ILE A 90 5.17 1.28 -21.70
N PRO A 91 6.31 1.11 -20.98
CA PRO A 91 7.41 2.05 -21.08
C PRO A 91 8.07 2.01 -22.47
N MET A 92 8.35 3.17 -23.04
CA MET A 92 9.12 3.30 -24.28
C MET A 92 10.61 3.09 -23.99
N LYS A 93 11.06 1.82 -23.97
CA LYS A 93 12.46 1.47 -23.70
C LYS A 93 13.39 1.81 -24.87
N ASP A 94 12.91 1.67 -26.11
CA ASP A 94 13.64 1.98 -27.34
C ASP A 94 12.76 2.82 -28.28
N LYS A 95 13.35 3.84 -28.92
CA LYS A 95 12.67 4.73 -29.89
C LYS A 95 12.47 4.08 -31.26
N SER A 96 12.63 2.75 -31.38
CA SER A 96 12.49 2.04 -32.65
C SER A 96 11.03 2.15 -33.11
N LEU A 97 10.81 2.96 -34.16
CA LEU A 97 9.51 3.11 -34.78
C LEU A 97 9.15 1.82 -35.52
N PHE A 98 7.88 1.46 -35.53
CA PHE A 98 7.40 0.40 -36.40
C PHE A 98 7.49 0.87 -37.86
N GLU A 99 8.39 0.28 -38.64
CA GLU A 99 8.67 0.71 -40.02
C GLU A 99 7.64 0.21 -41.05
N GLY A 100 6.64 -0.57 -40.63
CA GLY A 100 5.68 -1.20 -41.54
C GLY A 100 6.33 -2.33 -42.32
N THR A 101 6.09 -3.58 -41.91
CA THR A 101 6.69 -4.74 -42.58
C THR A 101 6.02 -5.02 -43.92
N ASN A 102 6.76 -4.81 -45.02
CA ASN A 102 6.48 -5.41 -46.32
C ASN A 102 6.96 -6.87 -46.41
N GLU A 103 7.61 -7.37 -45.36
CA GLU A 103 8.18 -8.72 -45.31
C GLU A 103 7.24 -9.69 -44.59
N SER A 104 7.10 -10.89 -45.16
CA SER A 104 6.41 -12.01 -44.53
C SER A 104 7.15 -12.40 -43.25
N LEU A 105 6.58 -12.10 -42.09
CA LEU A 105 7.12 -12.54 -40.81
C LEU A 105 7.25 -14.08 -40.76
N PRO A 106 8.35 -14.62 -40.20
CA PRO A 106 8.48 -16.06 -39.96
C PRO A 106 7.37 -16.55 -39.03
N LEU A 107 6.71 -17.64 -39.41
CA LEU A 107 5.62 -18.24 -38.64
C LEU A 107 6.08 -18.68 -37.23
N GLU A 108 7.34 -19.09 -37.11
CA GLU A 108 8.01 -19.42 -35.85
C GLU A 108 7.91 -18.30 -34.81
N VAL A 109 8.09 -17.04 -35.22
CA VAL A 109 8.04 -15.88 -34.32
C VAL A 109 6.62 -15.66 -33.80
N ILE A 110 5.61 -15.79 -34.68
CA ILE A 110 4.19 -15.67 -34.32
C ILE A 110 3.80 -16.80 -33.37
N ALA A 111 4.17 -18.04 -33.71
CA ALA A 111 3.87 -19.22 -32.91
C ALA A 111 4.49 -19.13 -31.50
N SER A 112 5.77 -18.72 -31.44
CA SER A 112 6.48 -18.48 -30.19
C SER A 112 5.82 -17.40 -29.33
N ALA A 113 5.45 -16.26 -29.93
CA ALA A 113 4.83 -15.15 -29.20
C ALA A 113 3.42 -15.46 -28.66
N LEU A 114 2.71 -16.42 -29.27
CA LEU A 114 1.39 -16.88 -28.85
C LEU A 114 1.40 -18.21 -28.10
N HIS A 115 2.60 -18.71 -27.79
CA HIS A 115 2.83 -19.99 -27.11
C HIS A 115 2.05 -21.16 -27.76
N MET A 116 2.07 -21.24 -29.09
CA MET A 116 1.48 -22.31 -29.90
C MET A 116 2.56 -23.00 -30.74
N ASP A 117 2.26 -24.20 -31.23
CA ASP A 117 3.11 -24.84 -32.23
C ASP A 117 2.93 -24.20 -33.62
N GLU A 118 3.95 -24.29 -34.47
CA GLU A 118 3.92 -23.69 -35.81
C GLU A 118 2.79 -24.26 -36.68
N LYS A 119 2.42 -25.52 -36.47
CA LYS A 119 1.36 -26.14 -37.24
C LYS A 119 -0.01 -25.56 -36.83
N GLU A 120 -0.27 -25.42 -35.54
CA GLU A 120 -1.44 -24.73 -35.01
C GLU A 120 -1.52 -23.29 -35.51
N ALA A 121 -0.40 -22.55 -35.48
CA ALA A 121 -0.34 -21.20 -36.02
C ALA A 121 -0.68 -21.18 -37.51
N LYS A 122 -0.13 -22.11 -38.30
CA LYS A 122 -0.37 -22.22 -39.75
C LYS A 122 -1.83 -22.54 -40.07
N ASP A 123 -2.39 -23.52 -39.37
CA ASP A 123 -3.71 -24.07 -39.65
C ASP A 123 -4.82 -23.08 -39.30
N ASN A 124 -4.57 -22.17 -38.35
CA ASN A 124 -5.52 -21.14 -37.93
C ASN A 124 -5.22 -19.74 -38.50
N LEU A 125 -4.14 -19.58 -39.29
CA LEU A 125 -3.84 -18.32 -39.96
C LEU A 125 -4.70 -18.18 -41.21
N GLU A 126 -5.83 -17.50 -41.06
CA GLU A 126 -6.82 -17.26 -42.11
C GLU A 126 -6.39 -16.10 -43.03
N THR A 127 -6.85 -16.14 -44.28
CA THR A 127 -6.74 -15.00 -45.21
C THR A 127 -8.10 -14.35 -45.36
N LYS A 128 -8.23 -13.07 -45.00
CA LYS A 128 -9.44 -12.26 -45.22
C LYS A 128 -9.09 -10.99 -46.00
N GLY A 129 -9.72 -10.82 -47.15
CA GLY A 129 -9.37 -9.75 -48.09
C GLY A 129 -7.91 -9.90 -48.56
N ASN A 130 -7.12 -8.84 -48.38
CA ASN A 130 -5.71 -8.79 -48.80
C ASN A 130 -4.71 -9.06 -47.66
N THR A 131 -5.19 -9.46 -46.48
CA THR A 131 -4.33 -9.69 -45.31
C THR A 131 -4.56 -11.07 -44.71
N LYS A 132 -3.50 -11.62 -44.13
CA LYS A 132 -3.57 -12.78 -43.24
C LYS A 132 -3.83 -12.32 -41.81
N GLY A 133 -4.21 -13.25 -40.94
CA GLY A 133 -4.48 -12.96 -39.53
C GLY A 133 -5.25 -14.06 -38.83
N PHE A 134 -5.72 -13.78 -37.63
CA PHE A 134 -6.49 -14.71 -36.81
C PHE A 134 -7.94 -14.22 -36.64
N SER A 135 -8.89 -15.16 -36.68
CA SER A 135 -10.26 -14.86 -36.28
C SER A 135 -10.34 -14.61 -34.77
N LEU A 136 -11.17 -13.65 -34.37
CA LEU A 136 -11.40 -13.37 -32.95
C LEU A 136 -12.02 -14.58 -32.23
N SER A 137 -12.89 -15.33 -32.90
CA SER A 137 -13.47 -16.57 -32.39
C SER A 137 -12.39 -17.58 -32.00
N PHE A 138 -11.40 -17.81 -32.87
CA PHE A 138 -10.27 -18.69 -32.59
C PHE A 138 -9.47 -18.21 -31.36
N LEU A 139 -9.10 -16.92 -31.32
CA LEU A 139 -8.34 -16.37 -30.19
C LEU A 139 -9.11 -16.48 -28.87
N LEU A 140 -10.42 -16.24 -28.89
CA LEU A 140 -11.28 -16.36 -27.71
C LEU A 140 -11.42 -17.81 -27.25
N GLU A 141 -11.65 -18.76 -28.16
CA GLU A 141 -11.77 -20.19 -27.84
C GLU A 141 -10.46 -20.74 -27.27
N ARG A 142 -9.33 -20.37 -27.89
CA ARG A 142 -7.99 -20.67 -27.39
C ARG A 142 -7.78 -20.09 -26.00
N ALA A 143 -8.10 -18.81 -25.78
CA ALA A 143 -7.94 -18.19 -24.47
C ALA A 143 -8.82 -18.86 -23.39
N HIS A 144 -10.05 -19.28 -23.70
CA HIS A 144 -10.89 -20.06 -22.77
C HIS A 144 -10.27 -21.41 -22.42
N THR A 145 -9.70 -22.10 -23.41
CA THR A 145 -9.05 -23.40 -23.20
C THR A 145 -7.81 -23.27 -22.32
N LEU A 146 -6.98 -22.25 -22.59
CA LEU A 146 -5.77 -21.95 -21.82
C LEU A 146 -6.10 -21.48 -20.39
N LEU A 147 -7.22 -20.77 -20.21
CA LEU A 147 -7.70 -20.36 -18.90
C LEU A 147 -8.07 -21.58 -18.03
N LYS A 148 -8.69 -22.60 -18.62
CA LYS A 148 -9.03 -23.86 -17.92
C LYS A 148 -7.80 -24.74 -17.65
N ALA A 149 -6.81 -24.70 -18.54
CA ALA A 149 -5.57 -25.45 -18.41
C ALA A 149 -4.52 -24.77 -17.51
N GLU A 150 -4.85 -23.63 -16.90
CA GLU A 150 -3.96 -22.82 -16.05
C GLU A 150 -2.65 -22.38 -16.75
N SER A 151 -2.64 -22.30 -18.09
CA SER A 151 -1.51 -21.82 -18.89
C SER A 151 -1.62 -20.30 -19.08
N TRP A 152 -1.12 -19.56 -18.08
CA TRP A 152 -1.38 -18.13 -17.94
C TRP A 152 -0.73 -17.27 -19.01
N ASP A 153 0.56 -17.47 -19.32
CA ASP A 153 1.28 -16.63 -20.28
C ASP A 153 0.68 -16.74 -21.70
N ALA A 154 0.36 -17.97 -22.12
CA ALA A 154 -0.32 -18.24 -23.38
C ALA A 154 -1.73 -17.62 -23.42
N CYS A 155 -2.47 -17.69 -22.31
CA CYS A 155 -3.79 -17.07 -22.18
C CYS A 155 -3.67 -15.54 -22.31
N TYR A 156 -2.69 -14.93 -21.62
CA TYR A 156 -2.46 -13.49 -21.67
C TYR A 156 -2.05 -13.04 -23.07
N SER A 157 -1.19 -13.77 -23.77
CA SER A 157 -0.81 -13.45 -25.15
C SER A 157 -2.00 -13.49 -26.11
N ALA A 158 -2.89 -14.48 -25.98
CA ALA A 158 -4.09 -14.59 -26.81
C ALA A 158 -5.07 -13.42 -26.56
N ILE A 159 -5.32 -13.08 -25.29
CA ILE A 159 -6.18 -11.95 -24.92
C ILE A 159 -5.56 -10.62 -25.38
N ALA A 160 -4.25 -10.44 -25.16
CA ALA A 160 -3.55 -9.23 -25.58
C ALA A 160 -3.60 -9.05 -27.10
N LEU A 161 -3.31 -10.11 -27.88
CA LEU A 161 -3.39 -10.05 -29.34
C LEU A 161 -4.82 -9.70 -29.82
N ALA A 162 -5.85 -10.27 -29.18
CA ALA A 162 -7.24 -9.91 -29.48
C ALA A 162 -7.51 -8.41 -29.22
N ILE A 163 -7.01 -7.85 -28.11
CA ILE A 163 -7.14 -6.41 -27.83
C ILE A 163 -6.37 -5.58 -28.86
N TYR A 164 -5.19 -6.01 -29.28
CA TYR A 164 -4.40 -5.31 -30.32
C TYR A 164 -5.17 -5.18 -31.63
N GLY A 165 -5.72 -6.27 -32.17
CA GLY A 165 -6.41 -6.22 -33.47
C GLY A 165 -7.83 -5.67 -33.42
N ILE A 166 -8.54 -5.83 -32.30
CA ILE A 166 -9.96 -5.43 -32.22
C ILE A 166 -10.16 -4.05 -31.62
N VAL A 167 -9.28 -3.61 -30.71
CA VAL A 167 -9.44 -2.33 -29.98
C VAL A 167 -8.36 -1.33 -30.36
N LEU A 168 -7.10 -1.74 -30.42
CA LEU A 168 -5.99 -0.81 -30.69
C LEU A 168 -5.90 -0.43 -32.18
N PHE A 169 -6.00 -1.42 -33.06
CA PHE A 169 -5.88 -1.25 -34.51
C PHE A 169 -7.09 -1.86 -35.24
N PRO A 170 -8.31 -1.34 -35.02
CA PRO A 170 -9.53 -1.97 -35.49
C PRO A 170 -9.67 -1.86 -37.01
N ASN A 171 -9.30 -2.91 -37.75
CA ASN A 171 -9.42 -2.92 -39.22
C ASN A 171 -10.69 -3.63 -39.70
N MET A 172 -10.83 -4.93 -39.44
CA MET A 172 -11.97 -5.78 -39.85
C MET A 172 -12.70 -6.34 -38.63
N ASP A 173 -14.02 -6.49 -38.73
CA ASP A 173 -14.83 -6.93 -37.59
C ASP A 173 -14.55 -8.39 -37.25
N GLY A 174 -14.23 -8.66 -35.98
CA GLY A 174 -13.93 -10.00 -35.48
C GLY A 174 -12.67 -10.62 -36.08
N PHE A 175 -11.71 -9.82 -36.56
CA PHE A 175 -10.48 -10.31 -37.16
C PHE A 175 -9.25 -9.48 -36.76
N VAL A 176 -8.19 -10.16 -36.37
CA VAL A 176 -6.89 -9.57 -36.03
C VAL A 176 -5.96 -9.76 -37.22
N ASP A 177 -5.64 -8.68 -37.92
CA ASP A 177 -4.81 -8.73 -39.13
C ASP A 177 -3.31 -8.80 -38.84
N MET A 178 -2.52 -9.03 -39.90
CA MET A 178 -1.06 -9.10 -39.79
C MET A 178 -0.45 -7.81 -39.26
N THR A 179 -1.00 -6.64 -39.57
CA THR A 179 -0.47 -5.37 -39.05
C THR A 179 -0.55 -5.34 -37.53
N ALA A 180 -1.70 -5.70 -36.95
CA ALA A 180 -1.88 -5.79 -35.51
C ALA A 180 -0.96 -6.85 -34.88
N ILE A 181 -0.75 -8.00 -35.55
CA ILE A 181 0.20 -9.03 -35.12
C ILE A 181 1.64 -8.49 -35.11
N CYS A 182 2.06 -7.78 -36.15
CA CYS A 182 3.40 -7.19 -36.21
C CYS A 182 3.61 -6.19 -35.06
N VAL A 183 2.62 -5.32 -34.80
CA VAL A 183 2.70 -4.35 -33.70
C VAL A 183 2.66 -5.04 -32.33
N PHE A 184 1.96 -6.17 -32.20
CA PHE A 184 2.03 -6.99 -30.99
C PHE A 184 3.45 -7.53 -30.74
N LEU A 185 4.14 -7.96 -31.79
CA LEU A 185 5.50 -8.49 -31.70
C LEU A 185 6.55 -7.43 -31.32
N THR A 186 6.33 -6.14 -31.61
CA THR A 186 7.23 -5.07 -31.15
C THR A 186 7.18 -4.88 -29.63
N ARG A 187 6.16 -5.44 -28.95
CA ARG A 187 5.86 -5.27 -27.51
C ARG A 187 5.56 -3.83 -27.07
N ASN A 188 5.64 -2.86 -27.96
CA ASN A 188 5.33 -1.47 -27.68
C ASN A 188 4.44 -0.89 -28.79
N PRO A 189 3.13 -0.71 -28.53
CA PRO A 189 2.21 -0.17 -29.52
C PRO A 189 2.16 1.37 -29.53
N VAL A 190 2.81 2.06 -28.60
CA VAL A 190 2.60 3.50 -28.34
C VAL A 190 2.93 4.37 -29.56
N PRO A 191 4.09 4.24 -30.22
CA PRO A 191 4.40 5.05 -31.40
C PRO A 191 3.41 4.80 -32.55
N THR A 192 3.07 3.53 -32.79
CA THR A 192 2.12 3.14 -33.83
C THR A 192 0.72 3.64 -33.53
N LEU A 193 0.25 3.55 -32.28
CA LEU A 193 -1.05 4.06 -31.84
C LEU A 193 -1.20 5.56 -32.12
N LEU A 194 -0.17 6.34 -31.76
CA LEU A 194 -0.19 7.78 -32.00
C LEU A 194 -0.22 8.09 -33.51
N ALA A 195 0.64 7.42 -34.28
CA ALA A 195 0.68 7.56 -35.73
C ALA A 195 -0.67 7.17 -36.38
N ASP A 196 -1.29 6.09 -35.92
CA ASP A 196 -2.56 5.56 -36.41
C ASP A 196 -3.72 6.53 -36.17
N VAL A 197 -3.81 7.10 -34.97
CA VAL A 197 -4.79 8.16 -34.63
C VAL A 197 -4.65 9.34 -35.59
N TYR A 198 -3.44 9.86 -35.78
CA TYR A 198 -3.21 10.99 -36.67
C TYR A 198 -3.48 10.66 -38.13
N TYR A 199 -3.07 9.47 -38.58
CA TYR A 199 -3.30 9.00 -39.94
C TYR A 199 -4.80 8.91 -40.24
N HIS A 200 -5.57 8.22 -39.39
CA HIS A 200 -7.00 8.03 -39.62
C HIS A 200 -7.77 9.35 -39.56
N ILE A 201 -7.48 10.22 -38.60
CA ILE A 201 -8.15 11.53 -38.51
C ILE A 201 -7.78 12.40 -39.72
N SER A 202 -6.49 12.52 -40.07
CA SER A 202 -6.03 13.32 -41.22
C SER A 202 -6.63 12.86 -42.54
N HIS A 203 -6.65 11.54 -42.76
CA HIS A 203 -7.20 10.95 -43.98
C HIS A 203 -8.70 11.22 -44.12
N LYS A 204 -9.46 11.06 -43.04
CA LYS A 204 -10.91 11.29 -43.05
C LYS A 204 -11.25 12.76 -43.11
N TYR A 205 -10.46 13.62 -42.48
CA TYR A 205 -10.58 15.06 -42.59
C TYR A 205 -10.38 15.55 -44.03
N THR A 206 -9.37 15.01 -44.73
CA THR A 206 -9.13 15.30 -46.16
C THR A 206 -10.33 14.89 -47.03
N LYS A 207 -10.96 13.77 -46.72
CA LYS A 207 -12.18 13.30 -47.39
C LYS A 207 -13.46 14.00 -46.95
N LYS A 208 -13.41 14.78 -45.86
CA LYS A 208 -14.55 15.53 -45.26
C LYS A 208 -15.73 14.65 -44.82
N ASN A 209 -15.52 13.33 -44.72
CA ASN A 209 -16.48 12.36 -44.23
C ASN A 209 -15.82 11.01 -43.90
N GLY A 210 -16.57 10.15 -43.20
CA GLY A 210 -16.32 8.72 -43.15
C GLY A 210 -16.02 8.15 -41.77
N LEU A 211 -15.72 6.85 -41.76
CA LEU A 211 -15.40 6.07 -40.58
C LEU A 211 -13.93 6.24 -40.17
N ILE A 212 -13.67 6.74 -38.97
CA ILE A 212 -12.37 6.79 -38.30
C ILE A 212 -12.19 5.47 -37.55
N ALA A 213 -11.11 4.75 -37.85
CA ALA A 213 -10.87 3.38 -37.39
C ALA A 213 -9.56 3.28 -36.59
N CYS A 214 -9.34 4.24 -35.68
CA CYS A 214 -8.23 4.22 -34.73
C CYS A 214 -8.71 3.74 -33.36
N CYS A 215 -7.79 3.62 -32.38
CA CYS A 215 -8.11 3.31 -30.99
C CYS A 215 -8.94 4.44 -30.32
N ASP A 216 -10.26 4.38 -30.46
CA ASP A 216 -11.18 5.35 -29.92
C ASP A 216 -11.25 5.39 -28.38
N PRO A 217 -11.06 4.29 -27.60
CA PRO A 217 -11.16 4.39 -26.15
C PRO A 217 -9.93 5.07 -25.57
N LEU A 218 -8.76 4.88 -26.18
CA LEU A 218 -7.53 5.56 -25.81
C LEU A 218 -7.60 7.05 -26.12
N LEU A 219 -8.06 7.42 -27.33
CA LEU A 219 -8.24 8.82 -27.71
C LEU A 219 -9.27 9.52 -26.80
N TYR A 220 -10.35 8.84 -26.45
CA TYR A 220 -11.37 9.37 -25.55
C TYR A 220 -10.83 9.56 -24.14
N GLN A 221 -10.11 8.57 -23.61
CA GLN A 221 -9.48 8.67 -22.30
C GLN A 221 -8.47 9.83 -22.24
N TRP A 222 -7.63 10.00 -23.27
CA TRP A 222 -6.75 11.15 -23.41
C TRP A 222 -7.52 12.47 -23.40
N PHE A 223 -8.61 12.55 -24.17
CA PHE A 223 -9.42 13.76 -24.24
C PHE A 223 -10.05 14.11 -22.88
N LEU A 224 -10.56 13.12 -22.15
CA LEU A 224 -11.12 13.32 -20.81
C LEU A 224 -10.11 13.86 -19.79
N GLU A 225 -8.83 13.52 -19.91
CA GLU A 225 -7.80 14.04 -19.00
C GLU A 225 -7.53 15.53 -19.18
N HIS A 226 -7.90 16.09 -20.33
CA HIS A 226 -7.79 17.50 -20.67
C HIS A 226 -9.06 18.29 -20.34
N LEU A 227 -10.15 17.62 -19.96
CA LEU A 227 -11.37 18.29 -19.52
C LEU A 227 -11.27 18.70 -18.05
N PRO A 228 -11.89 19.84 -17.66
CA PRO A 228 -11.96 20.26 -16.27
C PRO A 228 -12.56 19.16 -15.38
N LYS A 229 -11.84 18.80 -14.31
CA LYS A 229 -12.25 17.75 -13.35
C LYS A 229 -13.04 18.30 -12.15
N THR A 230 -13.15 19.63 -12.03
CA THR A 230 -13.85 20.33 -10.95
C THR A 230 -14.48 21.63 -11.47
N GLY A 231 -15.44 22.18 -10.72
CA GLY A 231 -16.09 23.46 -11.02
C GLY A 231 -17.37 23.33 -11.88
N ALA A 232 -17.88 24.48 -12.35
CA ALA A 232 -19.17 24.58 -13.03
C ALA A 232 -19.32 23.69 -14.27
N TRP A 233 -18.20 23.33 -14.92
CA TRP A 233 -18.17 22.39 -16.05
C TRP A 233 -18.60 20.97 -15.67
N VAL A 234 -18.24 20.53 -14.45
CA VAL A 234 -18.59 19.20 -13.93
C VAL A 234 -20.02 19.20 -13.42
N GLU A 235 -20.43 20.26 -12.72
CA GLU A 235 -21.81 20.42 -12.23
C GLU A 235 -22.85 20.48 -13.36
N GLN A 236 -22.42 20.92 -14.55
CA GLN A 236 -23.26 21.05 -15.74
C GLN A 236 -22.90 20.03 -16.83
N SER A 237 -22.11 18.99 -16.52
CA SER A 237 -21.57 18.09 -17.54
C SER A 237 -22.64 17.47 -18.43
N ASP A 238 -23.78 17.10 -17.85
CA ASP A 238 -24.88 16.50 -18.60
C ASP A 238 -25.59 17.53 -19.48
N ARG A 239 -25.75 18.77 -19.01
CA ARG A 239 -26.28 19.88 -19.82
C ARG A 239 -25.34 20.26 -20.95
N ILE A 240 -24.03 20.22 -20.73
CA ILE A 240 -23.01 20.51 -21.76
C ILE A 240 -22.97 19.39 -22.80
N LYS A 241 -22.95 18.12 -22.38
CA LYS A 241 -23.05 16.96 -23.28
C LYS A 241 -24.34 17.03 -24.11
N GLU A 242 -25.45 17.38 -23.49
CA GLU A 242 -26.74 17.53 -24.19
C GLU A 242 -26.74 18.74 -25.14
N ALA A 243 -26.10 19.85 -24.77
CA ALA A 243 -25.88 20.97 -25.68
C ALA A 243 -25.00 20.59 -26.88
N TRP A 244 -24.00 19.72 -26.68
CA TRP A 244 -23.14 19.20 -27.75
C TRP A 244 -23.89 18.26 -28.71
N LYS A 245 -24.88 17.51 -28.22
CA LYS A 245 -25.80 16.74 -29.09
C LYS A 245 -26.73 17.65 -29.90
N ASN A 246 -27.06 18.82 -29.37
CA ASN A 246 -28.02 19.77 -29.94
C ASN A 246 -27.35 21.00 -30.59
N VAL A 247 -26.14 20.84 -31.15
CA VAL A 247 -25.49 21.91 -31.91
C VAL A 247 -26.35 22.25 -33.13
N ASN A 248 -27.03 23.40 -33.07
CA ASN A 248 -27.93 23.87 -34.12
C ASN A 248 -27.16 24.13 -35.42
N ARG A 249 -27.53 23.39 -36.47
CA ARG A 249 -27.00 23.52 -37.82
C ARG A 249 -27.56 24.77 -38.49
N LYS A 250 -26.91 25.91 -38.33
CA LYS A 250 -27.31 27.12 -39.06
C LYS A 250 -26.87 27.02 -40.53
N GLY A 251 -27.85 26.94 -41.43
CA GLY A 251 -27.65 26.83 -42.87
C GLY A 251 -27.30 28.15 -43.56
N LYS A 252 -27.07 28.09 -44.88
CA LYS A 252 -26.75 29.24 -45.73
C LYS A 252 -27.79 30.38 -45.68
N ALA A 253 -29.06 30.07 -45.41
CA ALA A 253 -30.15 31.04 -45.41
C ALA A 253 -30.16 31.98 -44.19
N GLU A 254 -29.62 31.55 -43.05
CA GLU A 254 -29.66 32.31 -41.79
C GLU A 254 -28.43 33.20 -41.57
N LEU A 255 -27.38 33.03 -42.39
CA LEU A 255 -26.05 33.62 -42.15
C LEU A 255 -25.49 34.42 -43.35
N GLY A 256 -26.35 34.83 -44.30
CA GLY A 256 -26.00 35.72 -45.42
C GLY A 256 -25.06 35.13 -46.49
N ARG A 257 -24.95 35.84 -47.63
CA ARG A 257 -24.06 35.47 -48.76
C ARG A 257 -22.58 35.71 -48.44
N GLU A 258 -21.73 34.82 -48.94
CA GLU A 258 -20.27 34.95 -48.91
C GLU A 258 -19.82 36.19 -49.71
N ASN A 259 -19.16 37.13 -49.04
CA ASN A 259 -18.44 38.20 -49.71
C ASN A 259 -16.96 37.84 -49.75
N GLY A 260 -16.54 37.19 -50.84
CA GLY A 260 -15.14 36.90 -51.17
C GLY A 260 -14.37 38.16 -51.61
N ILE A 261 -14.35 39.21 -50.78
CA ILE A 261 -13.54 40.40 -51.04
C ILE A 261 -12.25 40.24 -50.23
N THR A 262 -11.17 39.87 -50.92
CA THR A 262 -9.81 40.03 -50.41
C THR A 262 -9.57 41.50 -50.09
N LYS A 263 -9.23 41.80 -48.83
CA LYS A 263 -8.92 43.17 -48.41
C LYS A 263 -7.60 43.63 -49.07
N GLU A 264 -7.59 44.89 -49.54
CA GLU A 264 -6.44 45.57 -50.16
C GLU A 264 -5.07 45.32 -49.49
N PRO A 265 -4.95 45.24 -48.14
CA PRO A 265 -3.68 44.96 -47.49
C PRO A 265 -3.10 43.57 -47.79
N TYR A 266 -3.96 42.56 -48.00
CA TYR A 266 -3.52 41.20 -48.35
C TYR A 266 -2.98 41.15 -49.79
N PHE A 267 -3.60 41.89 -50.72
CA PHE A 267 -3.13 41.97 -52.10
C PHE A 267 -1.75 42.62 -52.20
N GLN A 268 -1.50 43.62 -51.37
CA GLN A 268 -0.21 44.30 -51.31
C GLN A 268 0.88 43.45 -50.65
N TRP A 269 0.54 42.72 -49.59
CA TRP A 269 1.43 41.71 -48.99
C TRP A 269 1.84 40.60 -49.98
N VAL A 270 0.90 40.14 -50.83
CA VAL A 270 1.21 39.16 -51.89
C VAL A 270 2.17 39.75 -52.93
N LYS A 271 1.98 41.01 -53.37
CA LYS A 271 2.90 41.68 -54.31
C LYS A 271 4.31 41.81 -53.74
N GLU A 272 4.43 42.20 -52.47
CA GLU A 272 5.73 42.31 -51.79
C GLU A 272 6.44 40.95 -51.66
N ARG A 273 5.71 39.89 -51.30
CA ARG A 273 6.28 38.53 -51.22
C ARG A 273 6.64 37.95 -52.58
N VAL A 274 5.88 38.23 -53.64
CA VAL A 274 6.21 37.78 -55.00
C VAL A 274 7.52 38.43 -55.48
N GLN A 275 7.79 39.69 -55.12
CA GLN A 275 9.07 40.33 -55.39
C GLN A 275 10.25 39.69 -54.61
N ILE A 276 10.02 39.28 -53.37
CA ILE A 276 11.04 38.63 -52.53
C ILE A 276 11.35 37.20 -53.01
N ILE A 277 10.33 36.43 -53.37
CA ILE A 277 10.44 34.97 -53.55
C ILE A 277 10.74 34.58 -55.02
N LYS A 278 10.72 35.54 -55.97
CA LYS A 278 11.01 35.34 -57.41
C LYS A 278 10.26 34.15 -58.05
N MET A 279 9.04 33.87 -57.63
CA MET A 279 8.17 32.88 -58.28
C MET A 279 7.55 33.48 -59.55
N PRO A 280 7.42 32.73 -60.67
CA PRO A 280 6.98 33.27 -61.95
C PRO A 280 5.45 33.41 -61.98
N PHE A 281 4.94 34.59 -61.60
CA PHE A 281 3.58 34.99 -61.91
C PHE A 281 3.59 35.92 -63.14
N VAL A 282 2.84 35.55 -64.19
CA VAL A 282 2.74 36.33 -65.42
C VAL A 282 1.83 37.53 -65.19
N ILE A 283 2.42 38.72 -65.06
CA ILE A 283 1.70 40.00 -65.08
C ILE A 283 1.68 40.49 -66.54
N ARG A 284 0.51 40.59 -67.15
CA ARG A 284 0.36 41.19 -68.49
C ARG A 284 0.41 42.71 -68.38
N THR A 285 1.39 43.34 -69.03
CA THR A 285 1.52 44.80 -69.15
C THR A 285 0.55 45.37 -70.20
N PRO A 286 -0.12 46.50 -69.92
CA PRO A 286 -0.93 47.22 -70.91
C PRO A 286 -0.08 47.90 -72.01
N ILE A 287 -0.69 48.00 -73.18
CA ILE A 287 -0.16 48.52 -74.45
C ILE A 287 0.11 50.04 -74.38
N PRO A 288 1.22 50.56 -74.94
CA PRO A 288 1.45 52.01 -75.07
C PRO A 288 0.65 52.62 -76.24
N LEU A 289 0.01 53.77 -76.00
CA LEU A 289 -0.59 54.66 -77.01
C LEU A 289 0.37 55.83 -77.31
N PRO A 290 0.24 56.49 -78.48
CA PRO A 290 1.35 57.02 -79.27
C PRO A 290 1.71 58.48 -78.93
N GLU A 291 2.97 58.83 -79.25
CA GLU A 291 3.57 60.17 -79.15
C GLU A 291 2.85 61.23 -80.01
N PRO A 292 2.68 62.48 -79.53
CA PRO A 292 2.23 63.59 -80.36
C PRO A 292 3.37 64.19 -81.18
N LYS A 293 3.06 64.47 -82.46
CA LYS A 293 3.93 65.12 -83.45
C LYS A 293 4.13 66.61 -83.15
N LEU A 294 5.36 67.07 -83.34
CA LEU A 294 5.76 68.48 -83.35
C LEU A 294 5.24 69.20 -84.59
N THR A 295 4.73 70.41 -84.41
CA THR A 295 4.42 71.37 -85.48
C THR A 295 5.06 72.73 -85.18
N HIS A 296 5.79 73.24 -86.16
CA HIS A 296 6.50 74.53 -86.18
C HIS A 296 5.56 75.75 -86.00
N VAL A 297 6.06 76.79 -85.31
CA VAL A 297 5.49 78.15 -85.24
C VAL A 297 6.64 79.19 -85.39
N PRO A 298 6.41 80.36 -86.03
CA PRO A 298 7.44 81.23 -86.59
C PRO A 298 8.08 82.23 -85.60
N ILE A 299 9.20 82.78 -86.07
CA ILE A 299 10.14 83.69 -85.40
C ILE A 299 9.62 85.12 -85.46
N GLU A 300 9.07 85.64 -84.35
CA GLU A 300 9.15 87.05 -83.89
C GLU A 300 8.28 87.34 -82.63
N GLU A 301 8.25 86.43 -81.65
CA GLU A 301 7.82 86.71 -80.26
C GLU A 301 8.82 86.09 -79.24
N MET A 302 10.00 85.67 -79.71
CA MET A 302 10.89 84.78 -78.96
C MET A 302 11.61 85.46 -77.79
N GLU A 303 11.91 86.75 -77.87
CA GLU A 303 12.71 87.40 -76.81
C GLU A 303 11.86 87.88 -75.62
N GLU A 304 10.59 88.25 -75.83
CA GLU A 304 9.63 88.44 -74.72
C GLU A 304 9.23 87.10 -74.07
N LEU A 305 9.07 86.03 -74.87
CA LEU A 305 8.86 84.68 -74.33
C LEU A 305 10.07 84.16 -73.55
N LYS A 306 11.31 84.45 -73.99
CA LYS A 306 12.52 84.04 -73.26
C LYS A 306 12.67 84.77 -71.92
N THR A 307 12.36 86.06 -71.86
CA THR A 307 12.44 86.81 -70.60
C THR A 307 11.36 86.36 -69.60
N THR A 308 10.16 86.06 -70.08
CA THR A 308 9.09 85.50 -69.24
C THR A 308 9.37 84.05 -68.83
N MET A 309 9.92 83.22 -69.73
CA MET A 309 10.40 81.87 -69.38
C MET A 309 11.50 81.92 -68.33
N ALA A 310 12.51 82.78 -68.47
CA ALA A 310 13.60 82.90 -67.48
C ALA A 310 13.09 83.36 -66.10
N LYS A 311 12.09 84.25 -66.05
CA LYS A 311 11.46 84.67 -64.80
C LYS A 311 10.65 83.54 -64.16
N LEU A 312 9.86 82.83 -64.97
CA LEU A 312 9.08 81.68 -64.52
C LEU A 312 9.96 80.51 -64.08
N GLU A 313 11.10 80.28 -64.74
CA GLU A 313 12.09 79.28 -64.35
C GLU A 313 12.66 79.59 -62.96
N LYS A 314 13.02 80.85 -62.70
CA LYS A 314 13.50 81.27 -61.38
C LYS A 314 12.45 81.14 -60.28
N GLU A 315 11.21 81.55 -60.55
CA GLU A 315 10.09 81.35 -59.61
C GLU A 315 9.79 79.86 -59.38
N ASN A 316 9.94 79.03 -60.42
CA ASN A 316 9.75 77.59 -60.31
C ASN A 316 10.86 76.93 -59.47
N GLU A 317 12.12 77.36 -59.61
CA GLU A 317 13.23 76.90 -58.75
C GLU A 317 13.02 77.29 -57.28
N GLU A 318 12.55 78.52 -57.01
CA GLU A 318 12.20 78.97 -55.65
C GLU A 318 11.02 78.19 -55.06
N LEU A 319 10.00 77.91 -55.86
CA LEU A 319 8.86 77.11 -55.44
C LEU A 319 9.24 75.64 -55.21
N GLN A 320 10.11 75.07 -56.04
CA GLN A 320 10.63 73.72 -55.85
C GLN A 320 11.46 73.60 -54.57
N THR A 321 12.32 74.58 -54.27
CA THR A 321 13.09 74.58 -53.02
C THR A 321 12.19 74.72 -51.78
N LYS A 322 11.20 75.61 -51.81
CA LYS A 322 10.19 75.72 -50.73
C LYS A 322 9.37 74.44 -50.56
N LEU A 323 8.99 73.80 -51.66
CA LEU A 323 8.27 72.53 -51.64
C LEU A 323 9.13 71.42 -51.04
N GLN A 324 10.42 71.34 -51.40
CA GLN A 324 11.37 70.38 -50.84
C GLN A 324 11.53 70.59 -49.32
N GLN A 325 11.66 71.85 -48.89
CA GLN A 325 11.84 72.20 -47.48
C GLN A 325 10.60 71.86 -46.64
N THR A 326 9.41 72.25 -47.10
CA THR A 326 8.15 71.88 -46.42
C THR A 326 7.88 70.37 -46.44
N THR A 327 8.31 69.67 -47.49
CA THR A 327 8.21 68.20 -47.55
C THR A 327 9.13 67.54 -46.52
N ASN A 328 10.34 68.04 -46.35
CA ASN A 328 11.28 67.55 -45.34
C ASN A 328 10.76 67.81 -43.92
N GLU A 329 10.22 69.00 -43.64
CA GLU A 329 9.60 69.34 -42.36
C GLU A 329 8.39 68.45 -42.05
N LYS A 330 7.51 68.23 -43.04
CA LYS A 330 6.37 67.30 -42.91
C LYS A 330 6.82 65.88 -42.60
N ASN A 331 7.86 65.39 -43.27
CA ASN A 331 8.41 64.06 -43.03
C ASN A 331 9.02 63.94 -41.63
N ASN A 332 9.70 64.99 -41.15
CA ASN A 332 10.25 65.01 -39.79
C ASN A 332 9.13 64.97 -38.72
N MET A 333 8.09 65.79 -38.88
CA MET A 333 6.93 65.79 -37.97
C MET A 333 6.18 64.45 -37.98
N LYS A 334 6.08 63.80 -39.14
CA LYS A 334 5.48 62.47 -39.27
C LYS A 334 6.27 61.42 -38.49
N TRP A 335 7.60 61.42 -38.61
CA TRP A 335 8.48 60.52 -37.85
C TRP A 335 8.36 60.74 -36.33
N GLU A 336 8.27 61.98 -35.86
CA GLU A 336 8.08 62.26 -34.44
C GLU A 336 6.71 61.79 -33.92
N LEU A 337 5.65 61.98 -34.71
CA LEU A 337 4.31 61.52 -34.36
C LEU A 337 4.27 60.00 -34.23
N GLU A 338 4.80 59.28 -35.22
CA GLU A 338 4.92 57.81 -35.20
C GLU A 338 5.74 57.35 -33.98
N ARG A 339 6.82 58.05 -33.63
CA ARG A 339 7.61 57.74 -32.43
C ARG A 339 6.81 57.93 -31.14
N LYS A 340 6.00 58.99 -31.04
CA LYS A 340 5.16 59.27 -29.86
C LYS A 340 3.99 58.30 -29.73
N GLU A 341 3.37 57.91 -30.85
CA GLU A 341 2.33 56.87 -30.87
C GLU A 341 2.88 55.51 -30.43
N ALA A 342 4.06 55.12 -30.91
CA ALA A 342 4.73 53.90 -30.47
C ALA A 342 5.05 53.91 -28.95
N GLN A 343 5.47 55.05 -28.40
CA GLN A 343 5.69 55.21 -26.95
C GLN A 343 4.41 55.06 -26.14
N LEU A 344 3.29 55.63 -26.60
CA LEU A 344 1.98 55.51 -25.94
C LEU A 344 1.48 54.06 -25.97
N GLN A 345 1.63 53.37 -27.11
CA GLN A 345 1.28 51.95 -27.22
C GLN A 345 2.11 51.08 -26.28
N ALA A 346 3.43 51.28 -26.22
CA ALA A 346 4.32 50.56 -25.31
C ALA A 346 3.93 50.80 -23.84
N HIS A 347 3.58 52.03 -23.47
CA HIS A 347 3.13 52.33 -22.11
C HIS A 347 1.77 51.68 -21.78
N GLY A 348 0.87 51.57 -22.76
CA GLY A 348 -0.38 50.82 -22.64
C GLY A 348 -0.13 49.33 -22.38
N GLN A 349 0.74 48.70 -23.17
CA GLN A 349 1.14 47.31 -23.00
C GLN A 349 1.77 47.06 -21.62
N LEU A 350 2.64 47.97 -21.16
CA LEU A 350 3.30 47.84 -19.87
C LEU A 350 2.31 47.89 -18.70
N ARG A 351 1.30 48.77 -18.77
CA ARG A 351 0.22 48.82 -17.78
C ARG A 351 -0.65 47.56 -17.78
N GLN A 352 -0.89 46.98 -18.95
CA GLN A 352 -1.65 45.74 -19.06
C GLN A 352 -0.87 44.55 -18.50
N ALA A 353 0.41 44.41 -18.87
CA ALA A 353 1.30 43.38 -18.33
C ALA A 353 1.44 43.49 -16.80
N GLN A 354 1.44 44.70 -16.26
CA GLN A 354 1.51 44.91 -14.81
C GLN A 354 0.24 44.46 -14.08
N LYS A 355 -0.95 44.66 -14.68
CA LYS A 355 -2.21 44.10 -14.14
C LYS A 355 -2.22 42.58 -14.22
N GLU A 356 -1.82 42.01 -15.35
CA GLU A 356 -1.72 40.56 -15.53
C GLU A 356 -0.76 39.92 -14.51
N CYS A 357 0.37 40.55 -14.21
CA CYS A 357 1.26 40.09 -13.14
C CYS A 357 0.58 40.08 -11.76
N GLN A 358 -0.15 41.13 -11.41
CA GLN A 358 -0.84 41.22 -10.12
C GLN A 358 -1.97 40.18 -10.00
N ASP A 359 -2.72 39.96 -11.07
CA ASP A 359 -3.77 38.95 -11.09
C ASP A 359 -3.18 37.54 -11.02
N ASN A 360 -2.09 37.27 -11.74
CA ASN A 360 -1.38 35.99 -11.66
C ASN A 360 -0.83 35.71 -10.26
N GLU A 361 -0.30 36.73 -9.57
CA GLU A 361 0.17 36.59 -8.18
C GLU A 361 -0.98 36.23 -7.23
N ARG A 362 -2.16 36.85 -7.38
CA ARG A 362 -3.36 36.51 -6.61
C ARG A 362 -3.82 35.08 -6.87
N TRP A 363 -3.89 34.68 -8.14
CA TRP A 363 -4.25 33.31 -8.53
C TRP A 363 -3.26 32.28 -7.97
N TRP A 364 -1.97 32.60 -7.97
CA TRP A 364 -0.93 31.73 -7.40
C TRP A 364 -1.13 31.53 -5.89
N HIS A 365 -1.43 32.59 -5.14
CA HIS A 365 -1.72 32.49 -3.71
C HIS A 365 -3.01 31.70 -3.39
N LEU A 366 -4.05 31.86 -4.19
CA LEU A 366 -5.29 31.08 -4.07
C LEU A 366 -5.04 29.59 -4.33
N ALA A 367 -4.37 29.27 -5.44
CA ALA A 367 -4.05 27.91 -5.82
C ALA A 367 -3.13 27.21 -4.80
N THR A 368 -2.15 27.92 -4.23
CA THR A 368 -1.29 27.36 -3.18
C THR A 368 -2.07 27.09 -1.89
N LYS A 369 -3.02 27.94 -1.53
CA LYS A 369 -3.90 27.74 -0.37
C LYS A 369 -4.82 26.53 -0.56
N GLU A 370 -5.46 26.39 -1.72
CA GLU A 370 -6.30 25.21 -2.04
C GLU A 370 -5.49 23.92 -2.11
N ASN A 371 -4.31 23.95 -2.71
CA ASN A 371 -3.43 22.77 -2.73
C ASN A 371 -3.00 22.35 -1.32
N LYS A 372 -2.81 23.30 -0.40
CA LYS A 372 -2.53 22.99 1.01
C LYS A 372 -3.73 22.31 1.68
N THR A 373 -4.94 22.84 1.52
CA THR A 373 -6.14 22.23 2.14
C THR A 373 -6.42 20.83 1.59
N ILE A 374 -6.24 20.63 0.28
CA ILE A 374 -6.37 19.31 -0.37
C ILE A 374 -5.33 18.34 0.21
N ARG A 375 -4.07 18.76 0.33
CA ARG A 375 -2.99 17.94 0.89
C ARG A 375 -3.28 17.54 2.34
N ASP A 376 -3.73 18.46 3.17
CA ASP A 376 -4.05 18.19 4.56
C ASP A 376 -5.23 17.21 4.68
N THR A 377 -6.27 17.37 3.83
CA THR A 377 -7.43 16.47 3.77
C THR A 377 -7.05 15.06 3.33
N LEU A 378 -6.25 14.94 2.26
CA LEU A 378 -5.75 13.64 1.78
C LEU A 378 -4.83 13.00 2.84
N GLY A 379 -4.00 13.79 3.52
CA GLY A 379 -3.17 13.32 4.63
C GLY A 379 -3.98 12.72 5.77
N ALA A 380 -5.11 13.34 6.13
CA ALA A 380 -6.04 12.81 7.13
C ALA A 380 -6.67 11.49 6.68
N GLN A 381 -7.16 11.40 5.44
CA GLN A 381 -7.74 10.18 4.88
C GLN A 381 -6.73 9.03 4.80
N ILE A 382 -5.50 9.30 4.39
CA ILE A 382 -4.41 8.30 4.36
C ILE A 382 -4.15 7.76 5.76
N LYS A 383 -4.11 8.65 6.78
CA LYS A 383 -3.89 8.24 8.17
C LYS A 383 -5.01 7.34 8.68
N GLU A 384 -6.26 7.66 8.34
CA GLU A 384 -7.43 6.87 8.70
C GLU A 384 -7.41 5.48 8.04
N LEU A 385 -7.17 5.43 6.72
CA LEU A 385 -7.02 4.16 5.99
C LEU A 385 -5.86 3.31 6.52
N THR A 386 -4.75 3.94 6.89
CA THR A 386 -3.61 3.25 7.50
C THR A 386 -3.99 2.60 8.82
N ASN A 387 -4.83 3.25 9.63
CA ASN A 387 -5.37 2.66 10.86
C ASN A 387 -6.30 1.48 10.56
N PHE A 388 -7.20 1.60 9.59
CA PHE A 388 -8.07 0.50 9.18
C PHE A 388 -7.26 -0.72 8.70
N VAL A 389 -6.26 -0.53 7.86
CA VAL A 389 -5.38 -1.61 7.38
C VAL A 389 -4.65 -2.28 8.55
N ARG A 390 -4.17 -1.49 9.52
CA ARG A 390 -3.52 -2.03 10.74
C ARG A 390 -4.48 -2.88 11.57
N HIS A 391 -5.74 -2.45 11.73
CA HIS A 391 -6.77 -3.22 12.43
C HIS A 391 -7.11 -4.52 11.70
N ALA A 392 -7.38 -4.46 10.39
CA ALA A 392 -7.67 -5.63 9.58
C ALA A 392 -6.51 -6.65 9.61
N LYS A 393 -5.26 -6.17 9.60
CA LYS A 393 -4.09 -7.06 9.74
C LYS A 393 -4.07 -7.77 11.10
N ALA A 394 -4.39 -7.05 12.18
CA ALA A 394 -4.45 -7.64 13.52
C ALA A 394 -5.55 -8.71 13.62
N GLU A 395 -6.71 -8.50 12.98
CA GLU A 395 -7.78 -9.49 12.89
C GLU A 395 -7.35 -10.75 12.13
N VAL A 396 -6.70 -10.60 10.97
CA VAL A 396 -6.18 -11.73 10.19
C VAL A 396 -5.14 -12.53 11.00
N ASP A 397 -4.27 -11.86 11.75
CA ASP A 397 -3.29 -12.52 12.62
C ASP A 397 -3.97 -13.27 13.78
N GLN A 398 -5.05 -12.71 14.35
CA GLN A 398 -5.87 -13.36 15.37
C GLN A 398 -6.55 -14.62 14.82
N GLU A 399 -7.18 -14.54 13.64
CA GLU A 399 -7.78 -15.71 12.98
C GLU A 399 -6.76 -16.79 12.68
N ARG A 400 -5.57 -16.42 12.22
CA ARG A 400 -4.47 -17.38 11.99
C ARG A 400 -4.07 -18.10 13.27
N ARG A 401 -4.00 -17.40 14.41
CA ARG A 401 -3.73 -18.01 15.73
C ARG A 401 -4.83 -18.97 16.13
N LEU A 402 -6.09 -18.56 16.01
CA LEU A 402 -7.24 -19.42 16.33
C LEU A 402 -7.27 -20.67 15.44
N LYS A 403 -6.97 -20.54 14.14
CA LYS A 403 -6.91 -21.67 13.22
C LYS A 403 -5.80 -22.65 13.59
N LYS A 404 -4.62 -22.16 14.03
CA LYS A 404 -3.54 -23.02 14.54
C LYS A 404 -4.00 -23.80 15.79
N ILE A 405 -4.62 -23.13 16.75
CA ILE A 405 -5.17 -23.77 17.96
C ILE A 405 -6.21 -24.83 17.58
N ALA A 406 -7.15 -24.51 16.69
CA ALA A 406 -8.16 -25.45 16.23
C ALA A 406 -7.54 -26.67 15.52
N THR A 407 -6.52 -26.45 14.69
CA THR A 407 -5.82 -27.55 13.99
C THR A 407 -5.10 -28.47 14.96
N GLU A 408 -4.45 -27.92 15.99
CA GLU A 408 -3.78 -28.71 17.03
C GLU A 408 -4.79 -29.45 17.91
N ALA A 409 -5.93 -28.82 18.24
CA ALA A 409 -7.03 -29.48 18.94
C ALA A 409 -7.62 -30.65 18.12
N SER A 410 -7.76 -30.50 16.79
CA SER A 410 -8.23 -31.57 15.91
C SER A 410 -7.25 -32.72 15.73
N ARG A 411 -5.97 -32.56 16.07
CA ARG A 411 -4.97 -33.64 16.06
C ARG A 411 -5.12 -34.60 17.24
N VAL A 412 -5.73 -34.15 18.33
CA VAL A 412 -6.01 -35.00 19.47
C VAL A 412 -7.30 -35.77 19.17
N SER A 413 -7.17 -37.06 18.83
CA SER A 413 -8.32 -37.94 18.65
C SER A 413 -9.12 -38.03 19.96
N PRO A 414 -10.47 -38.01 19.93
CA PRO A 414 -11.31 -38.17 21.11
C PRO A 414 -10.94 -39.38 21.98
N MET A 415 -10.46 -40.48 21.36
CA MET A 415 -10.01 -41.67 22.10
C MET A 415 -8.74 -41.41 22.93
N VAL A 416 -7.77 -40.68 22.38
CA VAL A 416 -6.51 -40.34 23.08
C VAL A 416 -6.75 -39.33 24.21
N TRP A 417 -7.74 -38.44 24.03
CA TRP A 417 -8.14 -37.51 25.08
C TRP A 417 -8.87 -38.22 26.22
N GLU A 418 -9.79 -39.14 25.89
CA GLU A 418 -10.53 -39.91 26.91
C GLU A 418 -9.62 -40.83 27.71
N GLU A 419 -8.64 -41.47 27.05
CA GLU A 419 -7.61 -42.28 27.71
C GLU A 419 -6.81 -41.46 28.73
N LYS A 420 -6.32 -40.28 28.35
CA LYS A 420 -5.64 -39.35 29.29
C LYS A 420 -6.56 -38.86 30.41
N CYS A 421 -7.83 -38.61 30.12
CA CYS A 421 -8.79 -38.24 31.16
C CYS A 421 -9.02 -39.39 32.15
N GLN A 422 -9.03 -40.63 31.68
CA GLN A 422 -9.13 -41.82 32.51
C GLN A 422 -7.88 -42.01 33.37
N GLU A 423 -6.67 -41.87 32.82
CA GLU A 423 -5.42 -41.90 33.58
C GLU A 423 -5.42 -40.89 34.75
N VAL A 424 -5.92 -39.67 34.50
CA VAL A 424 -6.04 -38.64 35.53
C VAL A 424 -7.05 -39.01 36.61
N ARG A 425 -8.18 -39.65 36.23
CA ARG A 425 -9.17 -40.16 37.19
C ARG A 425 -8.58 -41.27 38.06
N ASP A 426 -7.91 -42.25 37.46
CA ASP A 426 -7.29 -43.38 38.16
C ASP A 426 -6.18 -42.92 39.12
N ALA A 427 -5.37 -41.93 38.69
CA ALA A 427 -4.37 -41.31 39.55
C ALA A 427 -5.00 -40.58 40.74
N ARG A 428 -6.14 -39.91 40.53
CA ARG A 428 -6.87 -39.19 41.60
C ARG A 428 -7.45 -40.16 42.63
N GLU A 429 -8.01 -41.27 42.17
CA GLU A 429 -8.51 -42.34 43.04
C GLU A 429 -7.38 -42.96 43.85
N SER A 430 -6.24 -43.23 43.21
CA SER A 430 -5.03 -43.73 43.87
C SER A 430 -4.52 -42.78 44.96
N VAL A 431 -4.47 -41.47 44.68
CA VAL A 431 -4.09 -40.46 45.69
C VAL A 431 -5.08 -40.41 46.84
N SER A 432 -6.39 -40.50 46.56
CA SER A 432 -7.42 -40.55 47.59
C SER A 432 -7.26 -41.77 48.51
N TYR A 433 -7.01 -42.95 47.91
CA TYR A 433 -6.75 -44.19 48.62
C TYR A 433 -5.54 -44.06 49.56
N TRP A 434 -4.39 -43.60 49.04
CA TRP A 434 -3.18 -43.43 49.85
C TRP A 434 -3.32 -42.38 50.94
N LYS A 435 -4.10 -41.31 50.68
CA LYS A 435 -4.40 -40.30 51.70
C LYS A 435 -5.19 -40.88 52.87
N ASN A 436 -6.19 -41.72 52.58
CA ASN A 436 -6.96 -42.41 53.63
C ASN A 436 -6.10 -43.41 54.40
N GLN A 437 -5.23 -44.16 53.72
CA GLN A 437 -4.28 -45.06 54.39
C GLN A 437 -3.32 -44.30 55.31
N LEU A 438 -2.79 -43.15 54.86
CA LEU A 438 -1.93 -42.30 55.67
C LEU A 438 -2.66 -41.77 56.91
N GLU A 439 -3.93 -41.39 56.78
CA GLU A 439 -4.73 -40.92 57.92
C GLU A 439 -5.01 -42.04 58.93
N SER A 440 -5.31 -43.25 58.46
CA SER A 440 -5.44 -44.44 59.33
C SER A 440 -4.15 -44.70 60.12
N LEU A 441 -3.00 -44.68 59.44
CA LEU A 441 -1.69 -44.87 60.09
C LEU A 441 -1.37 -43.76 61.09
N ARG A 442 -1.77 -42.52 60.83
CA ARG A 442 -1.64 -41.41 61.79
C ARG A 442 -2.49 -41.65 63.03
N GLN A 443 -3.71 -42.14 62.85
CA GLN A 443 -4.60 -42.45 63.95
C GLN A 443 -4.03 -43.58 64.80
N ASP A 444 -3.56 -44.67 64.18
CA ASP A 444 -2.89 -45.77 64.88
C ASP A 444 -1.65 -45.28 65.62
N SER A 445 -0.79 -44.49 64.98
CA SER A 445 0.38 -43.89 65.62
C SER A 445 0.00 -43.04 66.84
N SER A 446 -1.12 -42.31 66.79
CA SER A 446 -1.60 -41.55 67.94
C SER A 446 -2.07 -42.45 69.08
N ILE A 447 -2.66 -43.61 68.79
CA ILE A 447 -3.05 -44.60 69.80
C ILE A 447 -1.80 -45.17 70.47
N TRP A 448 -0.82 -45.61 69.68
CA TRP A 448 0.46 -46.14 70.18
C TRP A 448 1.20 -45.14 71.07
N LEU A 449 1.20 -43.85 70.72
CA LEU A 449 1.82 -42.81 71.54
C LEU A 449 1.13 -42.65 72.90
N LYS A 450 -0.22 -42.66 72.94
CA LYS A 450 -0.96 -42.60 74.20
C LYS A 450 -0.69 -43.83 75.08
N GLU A 451 -0.66 -45.01 74.48
CA GLU A 451 -0.39 -46.25 75.20
C GLU A 451 1.03 -46.28 75.77
N ARG A 452 2.02 -45.80 75.00
CA ARG A 452 3.38 -45.59 75.50
C ARG A 452 3.40 -44.64 76.69
N ASP A 453 2.67 -43.52 76.63
CA ASP A 453 2.66 -42.53 77.71
C ASP A 453 2.03 -43.11 78.99
N TYR A 454 0.96 -43.92 78.89
CA TYR A 454 0.41 -44.68 80.03
C TYR A 454 1.44 -45.62 80.66
N VAL A 455 2.18 -46.37 79.85
CA VAL A 455 3.23 -47.29 80.35
C VAL A 455 4.36 -46.51 81.04
N ILE A 456 4.70 -45.32 80.55
CA ILE A 456 5.69 -44.45 81.20
C ILE A 456 5.18 -43.98 82.57
N GLU A 457 3.91 -43.56 82.68
CA GLU A 457 3.30 -43.16 83.95
C GLU A 457 3.29 -44.31 84.97
N ASP A 458 2.90 -45.51 84.55
CA ASP A 458 2.94 -46.72 85.38
C ASP A 458 4.37 -47.02 85.85
N TYR A 459 5.35 -46.96 84.94
CA TYR A 459 6.76 -47.16 85.28
C TYR A 459 7.26 -46.14 86.31
N GLU A 460 6.91 -44.86 86.17
CA GLU A 460 7.26 -43.83 87.14
C GLU A 460 6.59 -44.06 88.51
N SER A 461 5.35 -44.55 88.53
CA SER A 461 4.64 -44.94 89.75
C SER A 461 5.33 -46.11 90.46
N PHE A 462 5.69 -47.15 89.72
CA PHE A 462 6.46 -48.27 90.26
C PHE A 462 7.83 -47.82 90.78
N LYS A 463 8.52 -46.94 90.05
CA LYS A 463 9.81 -46.38 90.47
C LYS A 463 9.69 -45.65 91.81
N LYS A 464 8.68 -44.79 91.99
CA LYS A 464 8.41 -44.11 93.27
C LYS A 464 8.17 -45.09 94.41
N THR A 465 7.44 -46.19 94.15
CA THR A 465 7.18 -47.23 95.14
C THR A 465 8.46 -47.97 95.52
N ILE A 466 9.31 -48.30 94.55
CA ILE A 466 10.62 -48.92 94.78
C ILE A 466 11.51 -47.99 95.62
N ASP A 467 11.60 -46.70 95.26
CA ASP A 467 12.40 -45.72 95.98
C ASP A 467 11.92 -45.57 97.44
N PHE A 468 10.60 -45.58 97.67
CA PHE A 468 10.01 -45.58 99.02
C PHE A 468 10.41 -46.82 99.83
N LEU A 469 10.26 -48.01 99.24
CA LEU A 469 10.60 -49.28 99.89
C LEU A 469 12.10 -49.37 100.20
N GLN A 470 12.95 -48.87 99.30
CA GLN A 470 14.39 -48.77 99.54
C GLN A 470 14.71 -47.83 100.70
N GLY A 471 14.05 -46.67 100.76
CA GLY A 471 14.18 -45.74 101.88
C GLY A 471 13.81 -46.36 103.23
N ASP A 472 12.71 -47.11 103.29
CA ASP A 472 12.30 -47.81 104.51
C ASP A 472 13.24 -48.96 104.87
N ARG A 473 13.68 -49.76 103.90
CA ARG A 473 14.71 -50.79 104.09
C ARG A 473 15.97 -50.17 104.71
N ASP A 474 16.42 -49.03 104.19
CA ASP A 474 17.64 -48.37 104.67
C ASP A 474 17.48 -47.80 106.09
N LYS A 475 16.30 -47.29 106.45
CA LYS A 475 15.97 -46.93 107.85
C LYS A 475 16.02 -48.14 108.77
N PHE A 476 15.42 -49.26 108.38
CA PHE A 476 15.45 -50.49 109.18
C PHE A 476 16.87 -51.01 109.34
N ARG A 477 17.67 -50.97 108.26
CA ARG A 477 19.08 -51.34 108.30
C ARG A 477 19.87 -50.47 109.26
N ALA A 478 19.72 -49.14 109.19
CA ALA A 478 20.40 -48.23 110.10
C ALA A 478 20.02 -48.45 111.58
N LYS A 479 18.73 -48.73 111.87
CA LYS A 479 18.28 -49.10 113.23
C LYS A 479 18.91 -50.43 113.68
N LEU A 480 18.95 -51.43 112.80
CA LEU A 480 19.54 -52.73 113.09
C LEU A 480 21.05 -52.60 113.32
N ASP A 481 21.76 -51.83 112.49
CA ASP A 481 23.19 -51.54 112.65
C ASP A 481 23.45 -50.81 113.98
N GLY A 482 22.58 -49.89 114.38
CA GLY A 482 22.61 -49.24 115.69
C GLY A 482 22.43 -50.23 116.84
N LEU A 483 21.47 -51.15 116.73
CA LEU A 483 21.24 -52.20 117.72
C LEU A 483 22.44 -53.16 117.81
N VAL A 484 22.98 -53.58 116.67
CA VAL A 484 24.19 -54.40 116.58
C VAL A 484 25.37 -53.67 117.22
N GLY A 485 25.52 -52.36 116.96
CA GLY A 485 26.53 -51.52 117.61
C GLY A 485 26.39 -51.50 119.13
N PHE A 486 25.17 -51.33 119.65
CA PHE A 486 24.87 -51.39 121.08
C PHE A 486 25.20 -52.76 121.68
N CYS A 487 24.76 -53.84 121.04
CA CYS A 487 25.06 -55.21 121.49
C CYS A 487 26.57 -55.48 121.52
N ASN A 488 27.31 -55.07 120.49
CA ASN A 488 28.76 -55.20 120.44
C ASN A 488 29.46 -54.39 121.54
N TRP A 489 28.98 -53.17 121.81
CA TRP A 489 29.47 -52.36 122.93
C TRP A 489 29.21 -53.05 124.27
N ALA A 490 27.99 -53.55 124.50
CA ALA A 490 27.63 -54.22 125.76
C ALA A 490 28.46 -55.51 125.96
N ALA A 491 28.70 -56.28 124.90
CA ALA A 491 29.53 -57.48 124.97
C ALA A 491 31.02 -57.17 125.29
N LYS A 492 31.57 -56.06 124.79
CA LYS A 492 32.96 -55.67 125.06
C LYS A 492 33.15 -54.94 126.40
N GLU A 493 32.34 -53.92 126.65
CA GLU A 493 32.58 -52.94 127.72
C GLU A 493 31.99 -53.38 129.07
N LEU A 494 30.81 -54.01 129.05
CA LEU A 494 30.11 -54.37 130.28
C LEU A 494 30.87 -55.41 131.13
N PRO A 495 31.51 -56.45 130.56
CA PRO A 495 32.20 -57.46 131.37
C PRO A 495 33.39 -56.94 132.17
N TRP A 496 34.20 -56.03 131.59
CA TRP A 496 35.34 -55.49 132.32
C TRP A 496 34.90 -54.45 133.36
N ARG A 497 33.91 -53.61 133.05
CA ARG A 497 33.33 -52.67 134.01
C ARG A 497 32.70 -53.38 135.20
N LEU A 498 32.03 -54.51 134.96
CA LEU A 498 31.52 -55.38 136.03
C LEU A 498 32.64 -56.07 136.81
N ARG A 499 33.72 -56.51 136.17
CA ARG A 499 34.89 -57.02 136.89
C ARG A 499 35.54 -55.97 137.77
N ASP A 500 35.62 -54.73 137.30
CA ASP A 500 36.18 -53.60 138.04
C ASP A 500 35.30 -53.25 139.25
N ALA A 501 33.99 -53.12 139.04
CA ALA A 501 33.01 -52.94 140.12
C ALA A 501 33.04 -54.08 141.15
N VAL A 502 33.24 -55.33 140.72
CA VAL A 502 33.40 -56.49 141.62
C VAL A 502 34.70 -56.43 142.42
N LYS A 503 35.79 -55.87 141.89
CA LYS A 503 37.06 -55.71 142.63
C LYS A 503 36.98 -54.65 143.71
N GLU A 504 36.19 -53.60 143.51
CA GLU A 504 36.05 -52.51 144.48
C GLU A 504 35.04 -52.81 145.61
N LEU A 505 34.25 -53.88 145.48
CA LEU A 505 33.31 -54.33 146.51
C LEU A 505 34.06 -54.89 147.74
N LYS A 506 33.97 -54.19 148.87
CA LYS A 506 34.41 -54.69 150.19
C LYS A 506 33.25 -55.43 150.85
N GLU A 507 33.44 -56.74 151.11
CA GLU A 507 32.40 -57.67 151.57
C GLU A 507 31.73 -57.24 152.89
N ASP A 508 32.42 -56.46 153.73
CA ASP A 508 31.93 -56.10 155.07
C ASP A 508 31.15 -54.78 155.13
N SER A 509 31.09 -53.99 154.05
CA SER A 509 30.50 -52.64 154.07
C SER A 509 29.52 -52.32 152.94
N THR A 510 29.24 -53.28 152.04
CA THR A 510 28.41 -53.02 150.85
C THR A 510 26.94 -53.43 151.09
N PRO A 511 25.96 -52.54 150.83
CA PRO A 511 24.54 -52.87 150.91
C PRO A 511 24.16 -54.10 150.07
N PRO A 512 23.36 -55.05 150.60
CA PRO A 512 22.96 -56.27 149.90
C PRO A 512 22.27 -56.03 148.55
N ALA A 513 21.55 -54.92 148.39
CA ALA A 513 20.90 -54.55 147.14
C ALA A 513 21.90 -54.34 145.97
N ILE A 514 23.07 -53.76 146.26
CA ILE A 514 24.11 -53.51 145.27
C ILE A 514 24.79 -54.82 144.88
N ILE A 515 25.08 -55.67 145.86
CA ILE A 515 25.65 -57.01 145.63
C ILE A 515 24.70 -57.84 144.76
N ASN A 516 23.41 -57.86 145.08
CA ASN A 516 22.39 -58.56 144.29
C ASN A 516 22.28 -58.01 142.88
N PHE A 517 22.37 -56.69 142.68
CA PHE A 517 22.37 -56.10 141.34
C PHE A 517 23.58 -56.52 140.51
N VAL A 518 24.79 -56.51 141.08
CA VAL A 518 26.02 -56.94 140.39
C VAL A 518 25.96 -58.42 140.03
N LEU A 519 25.45 -59.27 140.93
CA LEU A 519 25.23 -60.70 140.66
C LEU A 519 24.16 -60.93 139.59
N LEU A 520 23.07 -60.15 139.59
CA LEU A 520 22.06 -60.16 138.54
C LEU A 520 22.68 -59.80 137.17
N CYS A 521 23.46 -58.72 137.10
CA CYS A 521 24.15 -58.30 135.88
C CYS A 521 25.14 -59.36 135.39
N LYS A 522 25.87 -60.03 136.31
CA LYS A 522 26.78 -61.13 135.98
C LYS A 522 26.02 -62.34 135.43
N GLY A 523 24.87 -62.67 136.02
CA GLY A 523 23.99 -63.74 135.55
C GLY A 523 23.32 -63.45 134.21
N LEU A 524 22.94 -62.19 133.97
CA LEU A 524 22.41 -61.73 132.69
C LEU A 524 23.47 -61.74 131.59
N LEU A 525 24.71 -61.31 131.87
CA LEU A 525 25.81 -61.38 130.92
C LEU A 525 26.17 -62.82 130.54
N LYS A 526 26.14 -63.74 131.51
CA LYS A 526 26.39 -65.16 131.23
C LYS A 526 25.35 -65.70 130.25
N ARG A 527 24.06 -65.47 130.52
CA ARG A 527 22.96 -65.85 129.61
C ARG A 527 23.08 -65.18 128.24
N PHE A 528 23.37 -63.88 128.20
CA PHE A 528 23.53 -63.15 126.95
C PHE A 528 24.67 -63.70 126.08
N ASN A 529 25.80 -64.07 126.68
CA ASN A 529 26.91 -64.69 125.95
C ASN A 529 26.58 -66.12 125.49
N GLU A 530 25.89 -66.91 126.31
CA GLU A 530 25.42 -68.25 125.92
C GLU A 530 24.44 -68.16 124.73
N GLU A 531 23.48 -67.24 124.76
CA GLU A 531 22.55 -66.98 123.65
C GLU A 531 23.28 -66.49 122.39
N LEU A 532 24.32 -65.65 122.54
CA LEU A 532 25.16 -65.21 121.42
C LEU A 532 25.93 -66.37 120.77
N GLU A 533 26.51 -67.27 121.57
CA GLU A 533 27.20 -68.46 121.07
C GLU A 533 26.21 -69.40 120.36
N GLU A 534 25.00 -69.59 120.91
CA GLU A 534 23.97 -70.42 120.30
C GLU A 534 23.49 -69.84 118.95
N LEU A 535 23.35 -68.51 118.86
CA LEU A 535 23.01 -67.82 117.61
C LEU A 535 24.16 -67.85 116.59
N GLN A 536 25.42 -67.78 117.02
CA GLN A 536 26.57 -67.95 116.14
C GLN A 536 26.67 -69.38 115.60
N ALA A 537 26.33 -70.40 116.40
CA ALA A 537 26.27 -71.78 115.97
C ALA A 537 25.14 -72.06 114.96
N ARG A 538 24.03 -71.29 115.03
CA ARG A 538 22.90 -71.37 114.08
C ARG A 538 23.11 -70.55 112.80
N LYS A 539 24.25 -69.87 112.65
CA LYS A 539 24.53 -69.08 111.45
C LYS A 539 24.69 -70.03 110.25
N PRO A 540 23.82 -69.95 109.22
CA PRO A 540 23.99 -70.76 108.02
C PRO A 540 25.33 -70.42 107.36
N ALA A 541 26.05 -71.43 106.88
CA ALA A 541 27.19 -71.22 105.99
C ALA A 541 26.65 -70.45 104.78
N VAL A 542 27.19 -69.25 104.56
CA VAL A 542 26.77 -68.32 103.50
C VAL A 542 26.86 -68.97 102.13
#